data_AF-A0A2D6W394-F1
#
_entry.id   AF-A0A2D6W394-F1
#
_cell.length_a   1.000
_cell.length_b   1.000
_cell.length_c   1.000
_cell.angle_alpha   90.00
_cell.angle_beta   90.00
_cell.angle_gamma   90.00
#
_symmetry.space_group_name_H-M   'P 1'
#
loop_
_entity.id
_entity.type
_entity.pdbx_description
1 polymer ?
#
loop_
_entity_poly.entity_id
_entity_poly.type
_entity_poly.pdbx_seq_one_letter_code
_entity_poly.pdbx_strand_id
1 'polypeptide(L)'
;METKIKRCNILILFLFLFLISSCSNILNKNSVNSKDIYEPNINLNAYFCPRDNCAAIIKNLVDNAESSVHCALYDLDLKELITAIAKKSKKADVKIVIDHNNYDEQIKGPGIKVAKSKQYMHNKFCIVDNKKVLTGSFNPTTNGAIYNNNNVITIDSEYIAVNYEDEFNELWNGIYVAGDKVKYEKISSDNLVIENYFCPEDGCKQHTIDALSDAQESIYFMTFSFTDEDIADAILFKNVDIKGIFETTQAGSKYSQYQRLKDFGLDVKKDKNKRNMHHKAFIIDRKIVLTGSFNPTGSGNFRNDENIIIIHNKAIADKFLGEFNIVWNLE
;
A
#
# COMPACT_ATOMS: atom_id res chain seq x y z
N MET A 1 -22.95 -74.32 -18.94
CA MET A 1 -21.94 -73.56 -19.71
C MET A 1 -22.03 -72.11 -19.26
N GLU A 2 -20.89 -71.52 -18.93
CA GLU A 2 -20.69 -70.33 -18.11
C GLU A 2 -21.20 -68.99 -18.70
N THR A 3 -21.28 -67.99 -17.80
CA THR A 3 -21.33 -66.52 -18.00
C THR A 3 -22.67 -65.95 -18.46
N LYS A 4 -23.23 -64.86 -17.89
CA LYS A 4 -22.61 -63.63 -17.37
C LYS A 4 -23.61 -62.87 -16.48
N ILE A 5 -23.05 -62.15 -15.52
CA ILE A 5 -23.63 -61.25 -14.51
C ILE A 5 -24.31 -60.01 -15.13
N LYS A 6 -25.42 -59.54 -14.53
CA LYS A 6 -25.70 -58.10 -14.35
C LYS A 6 -26.62 -57.85 -13.14
N ARG A 7 -26.14 -57.02 -12.22
CA ARG A 7 -26.79 -56.53 -10.98
C ARG A 7 -27.87 -55.48 -11.30
N CYS A 8 -28.92 -55.38 -10.47
CA CYS A 8 -29.50 -54.08 -10.14
C CYS A 8 -30.20 -54.06 -8.76
N ASN A 9 -29.57 -53.31 -7.87
CA ASN A 9 -29.91 -52.67 -6.59
C ASN A 9 -31.36 -52.73 -6.05
N ILE A 10 -31.43 -53.20 -4.79
CA ILE A 10 -32.44 -52.83 -3.79
C ILE A 10 -31.84 -51.68 -2.97
N LEU A 11 -32.53 -50.55 -2.82
CA LEU A 11 -32.56 -49.83 -1.53
C LEU A 11 -33.80 -48.95 -1.41
N ILE A 12 -34.36 -49.03 -0.21
CA ILE A 12 -35.64 -48.54 0.28
C ILE A 12 -35.60 -47.02 0.52
N LEU A 13 -36.61 -46.29 0.05
CA LEU A 13 -36.78 -44.86 0.32
C LEU A 13 -37.76 -44.68 1.49
N PHE A 14 -37.26 -44.33 2.67
CA PHE A 14 -38.07 -43.88 3.81
C PHE A 14 -38.27 -42.36 3.74
N LEU A 15 -39.52 -41.93 3.62
CA LEU A 15 -39.94 -40.54 3.81
C LEU A 15 -40.09 -40.27 5.30
N PHE A 16 -39.27 -39.37 5.86
CA PHE A 16 -39.50 -38.78 7.19
C PHE A 16 -39.63 -37.26 7.03
N LEU A 17 -40.84 -36.76 7.23
CA LEU A 17 -41.11 -35.35 7.54
C LEU A 17 -40.73 -35.10 9.00
N PHE A 18 -39.81 -34.17 9.25
CA PHE A 18 -39.68 -33.51 10.54
C PHE A 18 -39.45 -32.01 10.33
N LEU A 19 -40.46 -31.23 10.73
CA LEU A 19 -40.36 -29.80 10.99
C LEU A 19 -39.54 -29.61 12.26
N ILE A 20 -38.40 -28.91 12.17
CA ILE A 20 -37.72 -28.34 13.33
C ILE A 20 -37.33 -26.92 12.97
N SER A 21 -37.93 -25.96 13.70
CA SER A 21 -37.52 -24.57 13.75
C SER A 21 -36.07 -24.50 14.22
N SER A 22 -35.21 -23.82 13.45
CA SER A 22 -33.95 -23.32 13.99
C SER A 22 -33.95 -21.81 13.86
N CYS A 23 -33.99 -21.15 15.02
CA CYS A 23 -33.53 -19.78 15.18
C CYS A 23 -32.11 -19.70 14.62
N SER A 24 -31.96 -19.10 13.45
CA SER A 24 -30.68 -18.53 13.07
C SER A 24 -30.57 -17.23 13.86
N ASN A 25 -29.87 -17.28 14.99
CA ASN A 25 -29.26 -16.09 15.56
C ASN A 25 -28.43 -15.45 14.44
N ILE A 26 -28.99 -14.41 13.82
CA ILE A 26 -28.21 -13.44 13.08
C ILE A 26 -27.30 -12.84 14.14
N LEU A 27 -26.07 -13.35 14.18
CA LEU A 27 -24.96 -12.60 14.72
C LEU A 27 -24.97 -11.28 13.96
N ASN A 28 -25.44 -10.23 14.64
CA ASN A 28 -25.02 -8.87 14.36
C ASN A 28 -23.49 -8.88 14.40
N LYS A 29 -22.87 -9.19 13.25
CA LYS A 29 -21.60 -8.53 12.93
C LYS A 29 -21.95 -7.07 12.99
N ASN A 30 -21.41 -6.39 14.00
CA ASN A 30 -21.31 -4.94 14.01
C ASN A 30 -20.66 -4.57 12.67
N SER A 31 -21.49 -4.24 11.67
CA SER A 31 -21.07 -3.47 10.52
C SER A 31 -20.69 -2.14 11.13
N VAL A 32 -19.40 -1.95 11.37
CA VAL A 32 -18.86 -0.60 11.53
C VAL A 32 -19.33 0.11 10.27
N ASN A 33 -20.30 1.02 10.44
CA ASN A 33 -20.74 1.89 9.38
C ASN A 33 -19.51 2.68 8.97
N SER A 34 -18.83 2.28 7.89
CA SER A 34 -17.89 3.14 7.18
C SER A 34 -18.72 4.28 6.61
N LYS A 35 -18.94 5.31 7.44
CA LYS A 35 -19.59 6.52 6.98
C LYS A 35 -18.60 7.15 6.03
N ASP A 36 -18.94 7.20 4.75
CA ASP A 36 -18.27 8.09 3.79
C ASP A 36 -18.18 9.48 4.45
N ILE A 37 -16.97 9.91 4.78
CA ILE A 37 -16.73 11.21 5.41
C ILE A 37 -16.49 12.24 4.32
N TYR A 38 -16.99 13.45 4.52
CA TYR A 38 -16.63 14.60 3.70
C TYR A 38 -15.74 15.55 4.50
N GLU A 39 -14.58 15.88 3.93
CA GLU A 39 -13.65 16.89 4.46
C GLU A 39 -13.37 17.90 3.34
N PRO A 40 -13.75 19.17 3.51
CA PRO A 40 -13.52 20.16 2.47
C PRO A 40 -12.05 20.57 2.39
N ASN A 41 -11.60 20.96 1.20
CA ASN A 41 -10.27 21.53 0.95
C ASN A 41 -9.09 20.59 1.27
N ILE A 42 -9.24 19.28 1.11
CA ILE A 42 -8.07 18.38 1.16
C ILE A 42 -7.11 18.77 0.04
N ASN A 43 -5.88 19.08 0.40
CA ASN A 43 -4.79 19.33 -0.54
C ASN A 43 -3.90 18.08 -0.62
N LEU A 44 -3.83 17.46 -1.78
CA LEU A 44 -3.02 16.27 -2.04
C LEU A 44 -2.03 16.52 -3.17
N ASN A 45 -0.76 16.20 -2.93
CA ASN A 45 0.31 16.32 -3.93
C ASN A 45 1.06 15.01 -4.11
N ALA A 46 1.52 14.76 -5.33
CA ALA A 46 2.34 13.61 -5.70
C ALA A 46 3.68 14.10 -6.27
N TYR A 47 4.76 13.44 -5.87
CA TYR A 47 6.14 13.76 -6.21
C TYR A 47 6.89 12.48 -6.58
N PHE A 48 7.88 12.60 -7.46
CA PHE A 48 8.65 11.48 -8.00
C PHE A 48 10.16 11.73 -7.84
N CYS A 49 10.81 10.84 -7.09
CA CYS A 49 12.24 10.93 -6.78
C CYS A 49 13.07 10.28 -7.90
N PRO A 50 14.30 10.73 -8.17
CA PRO A 50 14.98 11.87 -7.51
C PRO A 50 14.57 13.25 -8.05
N ARG A 51 13.80 13.31 -9.15
CA ARG A 51 13.49 14.54 -9.91
C ARG A 51 12.87 15.65 -9.05
N ASP A 52 11.94 15.30 -8.17
CA ASP A 52 11.19 16.27 -7.36
C ASP A 52 11.82 16.52 -5.98
N ASN A 53 13.04 16.05 -5.73
CA ASN A 53 13.77 16.22 -4.47
C ASN A 53 12.96 15.84 -3.22
N CYS A 54 12.55 14.57 -3.17
CA CYS A 54 11.78 14.00 -2.04
C CYS A 54 12.46 14.16 -0.67
N ALA A 55 13.79 14.20 -0.65
CA ALA A 55 14.58 14.45 0.55
C ALA A 55 14.27 15.84 1.14
N ALA A 56 14.23 16.88 0.30
CA ALA A 56 13.81 18.21 0.72
C ALA A 56 12.33 18.27 1.12
N ILE A 57 11.44 17.52 0.46
CA ILE A 57 10.01 17.48 0.77
C ILE A 57 9.77 16.97 2.19
N ILE A 58 10.29 15.78 2.53
CA ILE A 58 10.13 15.22 3.89
C ILE A 58 10.83 16.07 4.94
N LYS A 59 12.02 16.61 4.62
CA LYS A 59 12.74 17.52 5.53
C LYS A 59 11.94 18.79 5.82
N ASN A 60 11.34 19.41 4.81
CA ASN A 60 10.53 20.62 4.98
C ASN A 60 9.26 20.34 5.80
N LEU A 61 8.65 19.17 5.63
CA LEU A 61 7.52 18.74 6.44
C LEU A 61 7.91 18.68 7.93
N VAL A 62 9.05 18.08 8.25
CA VAL A 62 9.59 18.04 9.62
C VAL A 62 9.96 19.44 10.13
N ASP A 63 10.68 20.24 9.34
CA ASP A 63 11.15 21.57 9.73
C ASP A 63 10.01 22.54 10.03
N ASN A 64 8.86 22.40 9.37
CA ASN A 64 7.70 23.27 9.53
C ASN A 64 6.71 22.80 10.59
N ALA A 65 6.88 21.60 11.18
CA ALA A 65 5.98 21.10 12.22
C ALA A 65 5.92 22.05 13.43
N GLU A 66 4.71 22.36 13.90
CA GLU A 66 4.49 23.29 15.01
C GLU A 66 4.51 22.58 16.36
N SER A 67 3.94 21.38 16.43
CA SER A 67 3.61 20.67 17.66
C SER A 67 4.09 19.22 17.68
N SER A 68 3.96 18.46 16.59
CA SER A 68 4.34 17.04 16.54
C SER A 68 4.85 16.57 15.17
N VAL A 69 5.73 15.57 15.22
CA VAL A 69 6.20 14.78 14.07
C VAL A 69 6.28 13.32 14.48
N HIS A 70 5.41 12.49 13.94
CA HIS A 70 5.41 11.04 14.18
C HIS A 70 5.69 10.31 12.89
N CYS A 71 6.70 9.44 12.82
CA CYS A 71 7.03 8.72 11.59
C CYS A 71 7.26 7.23 11.81
N ALA A 72 6.73 6.40 10.91
CA ALA A 72 7.08 4.99 10.79
C ALA A 72 7.88 4.79 9.49
N LEU A 73 9.17 4.46 9.63
CA LEU A 73 10.12 4.43 8.53
C LEU A 73 10.84 3.08 8.49
N TYR A 74 10.61 2.30 7.45
CA TYR A 74 11.29 1.01 7.26
C TYR A 74 12.82 1.13 7.21
N ASP A 75 13.34 2.22 6.63
CA ASP A 75 14.78 2.46 6.47
C ASP A 75 15.05 3.97 6.49
N LEU A 76 16.13 4.39 7.17
CA LEU A 76 16.50 5.79 7.37
C LEU A 76 18.03 5.93 7.52
N ASP A 77 18.68 6.50 6.49
CA ASP A 77 20.10 6.91 6.53
C ASP A 77 20.31 8.37 6.08
N LEU A 78 19.23 9.06 5.71
CA LEU A 78 19.30 10.40 5.12
C LEU A 78 19.70 11.44 6.17
N LYS A 79 20.99 11.79 6.19
CA LYS A 79 21.62 12.67 7.19
C LYS A 79 20.92 14.01 7.40
N GLU A 80 20.45 14.64 6.33
CA GLU A 80 19.76 15.93 6.42
C GLU A 80 18.39 15.83 7.12
N LEU A 81 17.68 14.72 6.93
CA LEU A 81 16.43 14.44 7.63
C LEU A 81 16.70 14.10 9.09
N ILE A 82 17.69 13.24 9.38
CA ILE A 82 18.11 12.92 10.76
C ILE A 82 18.46 14.20 11.53
N THR A 83 19.18 15.13 10.88
CA THR A 83 19.52 16.43 11.47
C THR A 83 18.27 17.29 11.73
N ALA A 84 17.33 17.33 10.80
CA ALA A 84 16.07 18.06 10.96
C ALA A 84 15.22 17.49 12.11
N ILE A 85 15.10 16.16 12.20
CA ILE A 85 14.43 15.45 13.30
C ILE A 85 15.06 15.81 14.64
N ALA A 86 16.40 15.72 14.76
CA ALA A 86 17.11 16.05 16.00
C ALA A 86 17.00 17.53 16.40
N LYS A 87 16.85 18.44 15.43
CA LYS A 87 16.60 19.86 15.70
C LYS A 87 15.16 20.09 16.15
N LYS A 88 14.19 19.44 15.50
CA LYS A 88 12.76 19.58 15.77
C LYS A 88 12.36 18.98 17.12
N SER A 89 12.97 17.87 17.51
CA SER A 89 12.71 17.20 18.81
C SER A 89 13.02 18.05 20.04
N LYS A 90 13.74 19.15 19.89
CA LYS A 90 13.99 20.13 20.97
C LYS A 90 12.81 21.07 21.21
N LYS A 91 11.81 21.10 20.32
CA LYS A 91 10.74 22.10 20.28
C LYS A 91 9.34 21.52 20.05
N ALA A 92 9.24 20.27 19.61
CA ALA A 92 8.00 19.58 19.29
C ALA A 92 8.09 18.11 19.77
N ASP A 93 6.94 17.45 19.91
CA ASP A 93 6.89 16.01 20.16
C ASP A 93 7.32 15.26 18.90
N VAL A 94 8.49 14.61 18.94
CA VAL A 94 9.03 13.91 17.77
C VAL A 94 9.29 12.46 18.12
N LYS A 95 8.56 11.57 17.44
CA LYS A 95 8.63 10.13 17.64
C LYS A 95 8.83 9.39 16.33
N ILE A 96 9.80 8.49 16.28
CA ILE A 96 10.14 7.73 15.07
C ILE A 96 10.17 6.24 15.42
N VAL A 97 9.45 5.43 14.65
CA VAL A 97 9.55 3.96 14.66
C VAL A 97 10.37 3.53 13.44
N ILE A 98 11.40 2.70 13.65
CA ILE A 98 12.29 2.21 12.58
C ILE A 98 12.35 0.69 12.61
N ASP A 99 12.29 0.02 11.46
CA ASP A 99 12.42 -1.43 11.39
C ASP A 99 13.78 -1.90 11.90
N HIS A 100 13.80 -2.92 12.76
CA HIS A 100 15.05 -3.40 13.36
C HIS A 100 16.07 -3.94 12.34
N ASN A 101 15.65 -4.42 11.16
CA ASN A 101 16.58 -4.96 10.18
C ASN A 101 17.37 -3.87 9.45
N ASN A 102 16.84 -2.64 9.39
CA ASN A 102 17.51 -1.50 8.75
C ASN A 102 17.90 -0.42 9.77
N TYR A 103 17.89 -0.74 11.06
CA TYR A 103 18.34 0.17 12.09
C TYR A 103 19.84 0.01 12.35
N ASP A 104 20.62 0.96 11.85
CA ASP A 104 22.08 0.99 11.96
C ASP A 104 22.59 1.98 13.00
N GLU A 105 21.72 2.36 13.96
CA GLU A 105 22.06 3.23 15.09
C GLU A 105 22.42 4.69 14.73
N GLN A 106 22.17 5.16 13.50
CA GLN A 106 22.43 6.55 13.10
C GLN A 106 21.55 7.59 13.82
N ILE A 107 20.40 7.20 14.36
CA ILE A 107 19.50 8.05 15.14
C ILE A 107 19.17 7.39 16.47
N LYS A 108 19.28 8.15 17.57
CA LYS A 108 19.07 7.64 18.94
C LYS A 108 18.37 8.68 19.80
N GLY A 109 17.66 8.23 20.82
CA GLY A 109 17.04 9.09 21.83
C GLY A 109 15.69 8.56 22.32
N PRO A 110 15.08 9.23 23.30
CA PRO A 110 13.80 8.80 23.87
C PRO A 110 12.63 8.83 22.87
N GLY A 111 12.74 9.62 21.80
CA GLY A 111 11.78 9.66 20.69
C GLY A 111 12.02 8.62 19.60
N ILE A 112 12.94 7.66 19.79
CA ILE A 112 13.25 6.64 18.78
C ILE A 112 12.86 5.26 19.31
N LYS A 113 12.01 4.56 18.56
CA LYS A 113 11.64 3.17 18.79
C LYS A 113 12.16 2.30 17.66
N VAL A 114 12.82 1.20 18.02
CA VAL A 114 13.21 0.16 17.07
C VAL A 114 12.15 -0.93 17.08
N ALA A 115 11.49 -1.14 15.94
CA ALA A 115 10.44 -2.13 15.75
C ALA A 115 11.05 -3.54 15.63
N LYS A 116 11.07 -4.26 16.75
CA LYS A 116 11.57 -5.64 16.86
C LYS A 116 10.47 -6.66 16.55
N SER A 117 9.89 -6.58 15.36
CA SER A 117 8.93 -7.56 14.84
C SER A 117 9.67 -8.74 14.18
N LYS A 118 9.03 -9.90 14.04
CA LYS A 118 9.58 -11.01 13.23
C LYS A 118 9.45 -10.76 11.73
N GLN A 119 8.47 -9.95 11.35
CA GLN A 119 8.23 -9.51 9.98
C GLN A 119 8.60 -8.03 9.87
N TYR A 120 8.56 -7.47 8.67
CA TYR A 120 8.97 -6.08 8.46
C TYR A 120 7.88 -5.11 8.91
N MET A 121 8.26 -4.11 9.72
CA MET A 121 7.54 -2.85 9.82
C MET A 121 7.86 -2.06 8.55
N HIS A 122 7.13 -2.34 7.47
CA HIS A 122 7.45 -1.88 6.13
C HIS A 122 6.73 -0.57 5.78
N ASN A 123 6.30 0.22 6.76
CA ASN A 123 5.73 1.54 6.54
C ASN A 123 6.80 2.59 6.14
N LYS A 124 6.36 3.64 5.44
CA LYS A 124 7.17 4.84 5.09
C LYS A 124 6.29 6.08 5.15
N PHE A 125 5.85 6.43 6.35
CA PHE A 125 4.99 7.59 6.53
C PHE A 125 5.47 8.52 7.64
N CYS A 126 5.01 9.76 7.58
CA CYS A 126 5.11 10.75 8.65
C CYS A 126 3.79 11.49 8.81
N ILE A 127 3.33 11.65 10.05
CA ILE A 127 2.24 12.54 10.47
C ILE A 127 2.84 13.80 11.08
N VAL A 128 2.32 14.97 10.67
CA VAL A 128 2.69 16.27 11.25
C VAL A 128 1.45 16.97 11.76
N ASP A 129 1.53 17.39 13.03
CA ASP A 129 0.52 18.20 13.73
C ASP A 129 -0.90 17.62 13.67
N ASN A 130 -1.03 16.29 13.53
CA ASN A 130 -2.29 15.55 13.34
C ASN A 130 -3.16 16.07 12.18
N LYS A 131 -2.52 16.67 11.16
CA LYS A 131 -3.19 17.35 10.04
C LYS A 131 -2.61 17.03 8.68
N LYS A 132 -1.36 16.58 8.66
CA LYS A 132 -0.64 16.31 7.42
C LYS A 132 -0.05 14.93 7.46
N VAL A 133 -0.17 14.20 6.36
CA VAL A 133 0.47 12.91 6.17
C VAL A 133 1.38 12.97 4.96
N LEU A 134 2.58 12.43 5.11
CA LEU A 134 3.46 12.04 4.02
C LEU A 134 3.49 10.52 3.98
N THR A 135 3.27 9.91 2.82
CA THR A 135 3.43 8.45 2.60
C THR A 135 3.93 8.17 1.18
N GLY A 136 4.12 6.91 0.83
CA GLY A 136 4.46 6.46 -0.51
C GLY A 136 5.45 5.31 -0.49
N SER A 137 6.21 5.17 -1.56
CA SER A 137 7.17 4.09 -1.71
C SER A 137 8.58 4.45 -1.23
N PHE A 138 8.79 5.71 -0.85
CA PHE A 138 10.09 6.32 -0.56
C PHE A 138 10.63 5.94 0.82
N ASN A 139 11.74 5.19 0.85
CA ASN A 139 12.58 5.12 2.04
C ASN A 139 13.47 6.37 2.10
N PRO A 140 13.51 7.14 3.22
CA PRO A 140 14.40 8.29 3.40
C PRO A 140 15.86 7.85 3.61
N THR A 141 16.45 7.35 2.54
CA THR A 141 17.87 7.00 2.44
C THR A 141 18.54 7.77 1.31
N THR A 142 19.86 7.77 1.29
CA THR A 142 20.69 8.33 0.23
C THR A 142 20.37 7.65 -1.10
N ASN A 143 20.17 6.32 -1.09
CA ASN A 143 19.74 5.59 -2.27
C ASN A 143 18.32 5.98 -2.71
N GLY A 144 17.37 6.05 -1.76
CA GLY A 144 16.02 6.49 -2.01
C GLY A 144 15.95 7.89 -2.63
N ALA A 145 16.73 8.82 -2.08
CA ALA A 145 16.73 10.23 -2.42
C ALA A 145 17.41 10.54 -3.75
N ILE A 146 18.54 9.88 -4.04
CA ILE A 146 19.44 10.28 -5.13
C ILE A 146 19.31 9.37 -6.34
N TYR A 147 19.03 8.07 -6.15
CA TYR A 147 19.16 7.10 -7.23
C TYR A 147 17.90 6.31 -7.58
N ASN A 148 17.06 5.98 -6.61
CA ASN A 148 15.89 5.15 -6.83
C ASN A 148 14.71 5.98 -7.37
N ASN A 149 13.93 5.38 -8.29
CA ASN A 149 12.62 5.95 -8.64
C ASN A 149 11.63 5.59 -7.52
N ASN A 150 11.07 6.60 -6.86
CA ASN A 150 10.08 6.43 -5.79
C ASN A 150 8.97 7.46 -5.95
N ASN A 151 7.82 7.20 -5.35
CA ASN A 151 6.80 8.23 -5.20
C ASN A 151 6.66 8.67 -3.74
N VAL A 152 6.27 9.92 -3.56
CA VAL A 152 5.86 10.52 -2.30
C VAL A 152 4.52 11.20 -2.52
N ILE A 153 3.58 10.94 -1.60
CA ILE A 153 2.31 11.65 -1.51
C ILE A 153 2.33 12.51 -0.25
N THR A 154 1.90 13.76 -0.34
CA THR A 154 1.54 14.57 0.83
C THR A 154 0.06 14.88 0.81
N ILE A 155 -0.57 14.84 1.99
CA ILE A 155 -2.02 15.00 2.16
C ILE A 155 -2.24 15.90 3.36
N ASP A 156 -2.92 17.02 3.14
CA ASP A 156 -3.45 17.87 4.20
C ASP A 156 -4.89 17.38 4.50
N SER A 157 -5.05 16.53 5.50
CA SER A 157 -6.33 15.93 5.93
C SER A 157 -6.25 15.50 7.40
N GLU A 158 -7.19 15.98 8.21
CA GLU A 158 -7.30 15.60 9.63
C GLU A 158 -7.77 14.15 9.77
N TYR A 159 -8.67 13.69 8.91
CA TYR A 159 -9.20 12.33 8.98
C TYR A 159 -8.18 11.28 8.54
N ILE A 160 -7.42 11.53 7.48
CA ILE A 160 -6.30 10.66 7.10
C ILE A 160 -5.22 10.69 8.19
N ALA A 161 -4.91 11.86 8.74
CA ALA A 161 -3.94 11.96 9.84
C ALA A 161 -4.36 11.14 11.06
N VAL A 162 -5.66 11.08 11.40
CA VAL A 162 -6.16 10.21 12.48
C VAL A 162 -5.88 8.73 12.18
N ASN A 163 -6.20 8.22 10.99
CA ASN A 163 -5.92 6.82 10.66
C ASN A 163 -4.43 6.48 10.79
N TYR A 164 -3.55 7.35 10.27
CA TYR A 164 -2.09 7.14 10.34
C TYR A 164 -1.53 7.30 11.75
N GLU A 165 -2.12 8.17 12.57
CA GLU A 165 -1.75 8.34 13.97
C GLU A 165 -2.19 7.14 14.81
N ASP A 166 -3.36 6.55 14.53
CA ASP A 166 -3.82 5.31 15.17
C ASP A 166 -2.83 4.15 14.87
N GLU A 167 -2.50 3.92 13.59
CA GLU A 167 -1.45 2.96 13.18
C GLU A 167 -0.10 3.25 13.85
N PHE A 168 0.34 4.52 13.85
CA PHE A 168 1.59 4.91 14.49
C PHE A 168 1.60 4.54 15.97
N ASN A 169 0.48 4.73 16.67
CA ASN A 169 0.37 4.41 18.08
C ASN A 169 0.42 2.90 18.33
N GLU A 170 -0.11 2.06 17.43
CA GLU A 170 0.04 0.61 17.51
C GLU A 170 1.52 0.20 17.40
N LEU A 171 2.21 0.67 16.36
CA LEU A 171 3.63 0.45 16.16
C LEU A 171 4.46 0.98 17.34
N TRP A 172 4.11 2.17 17.84
CA TRP A 172 4.76 2.80 18.99
C TRP A 172 4.54 2.01 20.28
N ASN A 173 3.42 1.29 20.43
CA ASN A 173 3.13 0.41 21.55
C ASN A 173 3.63 -1.03 21.33
N GLY A 174 4.20 -1.33 20.17
CA GLY A 174 4.81 -2.62 19.86
C GLY A 174 3.81 -3.68 19.39
N ILE A 175 2.67 -3.23 18.89
CA ILE A 175 1.71 -4.04 18.14
C ILE A 175 2.20 -3.99 16.68
N TYR A 176 2.40 -5.17 16.08
CA TYR A 176 2.88 -5.32 14.71
C TYR A 176 2.12 -6.48 14.06
N VAL A 177 1.87 -6.39 12.76
CA VAL A 177 1.19 -7.39 11.92
C VAL A 177 -0.22 -7.70 12.46
N ALA A 178 -0.81 -6.74 13.13
CA ALA A 178 -2.10 -6.77 13.79
C ALA A 178 -2.45 -5.34 14.19
N GLY A 179 -3.73 -5.08 14.40
CA GLY A 179 -4.20 -3.75 14.71
C GLY A 179 -5.71 -3.67 14.70
N ASP A 180 -6.21 -2.50 15.01
CA ASP A 180 -7.57 -2.11 14.69
C ASP A 180 -7.64 -1.66 13.23
N LYS A 181 -8.80 -1.87 12.61
CA LYS A 181 -9.06 -1.36 11.26
C LYS A 181 -9.08 0.16 11.25
N VAL A 182 -8.74 0.75 10.11
CA VAL A 182 -8.86 2.21 9.93
C VAL A 182 -10.26 2.70 10.31
N LYS A 183 -10.30 3.86 10.96
CA LYS A 183 -11.54 4.50 11.38
C LYS A 183 -12.30 5.12 10.21
N TYR A 184 -11.56 5.69 9.25
CA TYR A 184 -12.10 6.38 8.08
C TYR A 184 -11.57 5.74 6.80
N GLU A 185 -12.23 4.66 6.36
CA GLU A 185 -11.83 3.93 5.14
C GLU A 185 -11.89 4.81 3.89
N LYS A 186 -12.90 5.70 3.79
CA LYS A 186 -13.17 6.50 2.60
C LYS A 186 -13.55 7.94 2.96
N ILE A 187 -12.78 8.89 2.42
CA ILE A 187 -12.95 10.34 2.64
C ILE A 187 -13.09 11.03 1.28
N SER A 188 -14.07 11.91 1.17
CA SER A 188 -14.38 12.69 -0.03
C SER A 188 -14.09 14.17 0.18
N SER A 189 -13.61 14.84 -0.87
CA SER A 189 -13.34 16.28 -0.93
C SER A 189 -13.54 16.74 -2.37
N ASP A 190 -14.69 17.33 -2.69
CA ASP A 190 -15.03 17.86 -4.02
C ASP A 190 -14.82 16.85 -5.17
N ASN A 191 -13.70 16.92 -5.90
CA ASN A 191 -13.33 16.05 -7.01
C ASN A 191 -12.27 14.98 -6.63
N LEU A 192 -12.07 14.76 -5.35
CA LEU A 192 -11.11 13.83 -4.76
C LEU A 192 -11.87 12.87 -3.85
N VAL A 193 -11.58 11.58 -4.00
CA VAL A 193 -11.90 10.57 -2.98
C VAL A 193 -10.61 9.85 -2.63
N ILE A 194 -10.36 9.67 -1.34
CA ILE A 194 -9.23 8.94 -0.80
C ILE A 194 -9.77 7.75 -0.03
N GLU A 195 -9.26 6.56 -0.34
CA GLU A 195 -9.39 5.41 0.53
C GLU A 195 -8.02 5.06 1.14
N ASN A 196 -7.99 4.62 2.39
CA ASN A 196 -6.77 4.31 3.12
C ASN A 196 -6.93 3.02 3.91
N TYR A 197 -5.93 2.15 3.85
CA TYR A 197 -5.92 0.84 4.49
C TYR A 197 -4.51 0.47 4.97
N PHE A 198 -4.42 -0.25 6.10
CA PHE A 198 -3.21 -0.88 6.62
C PHE A 198 -3.28 -2.40 6.51
N CYS A 199 -2.14 -3.04 6.24
CA CYS A 199 -2.05 -4.47 6.05
C CYS A 199 -1.27 -5.09 7.21
N PRO A 200 -1.70 -6.26 7.72
CA PRO A 200 -2.69 -7.17 7.13
C PRO A 200 -4.17 -6.92 7.49
N GLU A 201 -4.48 -6.11 8.50
CA GLU A 201 -5.81 -6.02 9.14
C GLU A 201 -6.95 -5.50 8.25
N ASP A 202 -6.67 -4.60 7.30
CA ASP A 202 -7.69 -4.05 6.41
C ASP A 202 -7.87 -4.82 5.10
N GLY A 203 -7.06 -5.85 4.83
CA GLY A 203 -7.25 -6.68 3.64
C GLY A 203 -6.87 -5.98 2.33
N CYS A 204 -5.73 -5.28 2.32
CA CYS A 204 -5.18 -4.53 1.16
C CYS A 204 -5.20 -5.29 -0.18
N LYS A 205 -5.01 -6.62 -0.15
CA LYS A 205 -5.14 -7.48 -1.33
C LYS A 205 -6.50 -7.32 -2.01
N GLN A 206 -7.57 -7.41 -1.23
CA GLN A 206 -8.93 -7.38 -1.75
C GLN A 206 -9.25 -6.00 -2.31
N HIS A 207 -8.92 -4.92 -1.60
CA HIS A 207 -9.08 -3.55 -2.10
C HIS A 207 -8.30 -3.29 -3.40
N THR A 208 -7.10 -3.89 -3.54
CA THR A 208 -6.33 -3.82 -4.79
C THR A 208 -7.05 -4.57 -5.93
N ILE A 209 -7.54 -5.78 -5.66
CA ILE A 209 -8.29 -6.59 -6.64
C ILE A 209 -9.58 -5.89 -7.07
N ASP A 210 -10.33 -5.32 -6.13
CA ASP A 210 -11.60 -4.65 -6.39
C ASP A 210 -11.38 -3.44 -7.31
N ALA A 211 -10.40 -2.59 -6.99
CA ALA A 211 -10.08 -1.43 -7.82
C ALA A 211 -9.64 -1.83 -9.26
N LEU A 212 -8.79 -2.86 -9.39
CA LEU A 212 -8.38 -3.39 -10.69
C LEU A 212 -9.55 -4.03 -11.46
N SER A 213 -10.47 -4.65 -10.73
CA SER A 213 -11.65 -5.30 -11.30
C SER A 213 -12.65 -4.31 -11.90
N ASP A 214 -12.67 -3.08 -11.42
CA ASP A 214 -13.57 -2.04 -11.92
C ASP A 214 -13.02 -1.28 -13.14
N ALA A 215 -11.76 -1.53 -13.54
CA ALA A 215 -11.14 -0.87 -14.70
C ALA A 215 -11.92 -1.08 -16.01
N GLN A 216 -12.16 0.01 -16.76
CA GLN A 216 -12.92 0.02 -18.01
C GLN A 216 -12.11 0.45 -19.24
N GLU A 217 -11.01 1.19 -19.07
CA GLU A 217 -10.26 1.81 -20.16
C GLU A 217 -8.79 1.37 -20.17
N SER A 218 -8.10 1.41 -19.03
CA SER A 218 -6.67 1.10 -18.95
C SER A 218 -6.20 0.73 -17.56
N ILE A 219 -5.20 -0.15 -17.47
CA ILE A 219 -4.43 -0.43 -16.25
C ILE A 219 -2.94 -0.27 -16.56
N TYR A 220 -2.30 0.71 -15.94
CA TYR A 220 -0.85 0.86 -15.98
C TYR A 220 -0.23 0.66 -14.61
N PHE A 221 0.91 0.00 -14.52
CA PHE A 221 1.54 -0.24 -13.22
C PHE A 221 3.06 -0.15 -13.24
N MET A 222 3.60 0.24 -12.08
CA MET A 222 5.02 0.26 -11.77
C MET A 222 5.22 -0.42 -10.42
N THR A 223 5.80 -1.61 -10.41
CA THR A 223 5.92 -2.44 -9.21
C THR A 223 7.36 -2.83 -8.93
N PHE A 224 7.82 -2.54 -7.71
CA PHE A 224 9.09 -3.04 -7.20
C PHE A 224 9.05 -4.57 -7.12
N SER A 225 8.18 -5.16 -6.30
CA SER A 225 7.99 -6.61 -6.22
C SER A 225 6.54 -6.99 -6.47
N PHE A 226 6.29 -7.91 -7.39
CA PHE A 226 4.94 -8.39 -7.72
C PHE A 226 4.96 -9.90 -7.91
N THR A 227 4.43 -10.61 -6.92
CA THR A 227 4.39 -12.08 -6.87
C THR A 227 3.01 -12.64 -6.57
N ASP A 228 2.01 -11.81 -6.23
CA ASP A 228 0.66 -12.27 -5.90
C ASP A 228 -0.12 -12.69 -7.16
N GLU A 229 -0.59 -13.93 -7.18
CA GLU A 229 -1.28 -14.51 -8.34
C GLU A 229 -2.69 -13.96 -8.54
N ASP A 230 -3.43 -13.67 -7.47
CA ASP A 230 -4.82 -13.20 -7.58
C ASP A 230 -4.86 -11.74 -8.07
N ILE A 231 -3.91 -10.90 -7.63
CA ILE A 231 -3.75 -9.54 -8.18
C ILE A 231 -3.34 -9.60 -9.65
N ALA A 232 -2.48 -10.56 -10.05
CA ALA A 232 -2.14 -10.76 -11.45
C ALA A 232 -3.36 -11.22 -12.28
N ASP A 233 -4.20 -12.11 -11.74
CA ASP A 233 -5.41 -12.60 -12.39
C ASP A 233 -6.45 -11.49 -12.61
N ALA A 234 -6.56 -10.56 -11.66
CA ALA A 234 -7.42 -9.37 -11.78
C ALA A 234 -7.05 -8.49 -12.98
N ILE A 235 -5.80 -8.55 -13.44
CA ILE A 235 -5.29 -7.81 -14.61
C ILE A 235 -5.36 -8.68 -15.87
N LEU A 236 -4.92 -9.94 -15.78
CA LEU A 236 -4.67 -10.84 -16.90
C LEU A 236 -5.85 -11.02 -17.85
N PHE A 237 -7.07 -11.04 -17.29
CA PHE A 237 -8.30 -11.34 -18.04
C PHE A 237 -9.11 -10.08 -18.38
N LYS A 238 -8.55 -8.89 -18.19
CA LYS A 238 -9.21 -7.63 -18.54
C LYS A 238 -9.02 -7.29 -20.01
N ASN A 239 -10.10 -6.84 -20.63
CA ASN A 239 -10.10 -6.36 -22.01
C ASN A 239 -9.97 -4.83 -22.05
N VAL A 240 -8.84 -4.32 -21.54
CA VAL A 240 -8.49 -2.90 -21.46
C VAL A 240 -7.03 -2.70 -21.90
N ASP A 241 -6.55 -1.47 -22.10
CA ASP A 241 -5.12 -1.24 -22.38
C ASP A 241 -4.28 -1.51 -21.12
N ILE A 242 -3.39 -2.50 -21.17
CA ILE A 242 -2.59 -2.92 -20.01
C ILE A 242 -1.10 -2.79 -20.31
N LYS A 243 -0.40 -2.01 -19.48
CA LYS A 243 1.06 -1.86 -19.56
C LYS A 243 1.72 -1.89 -18.19
N GLY A 244 2.84 -2.59 -18.06
CA GLY A 244 3.47 -2.82 -16.76
C GLY A 244 4.98 -2.66 -16.76
N ILE A 245 5.52 -2.03 -15.71
CA ILE A 245 6.96 -1.94 -15.47
C ILE A 245 7.29 -2.66 -14.17
N PHE A 246 8.16 -3.65 -14.26
CA PHE A 246 8.71 -4.37 -13.11
C PHE A 246 10.12 -3.88 -12.83
N GLU A 247 10.51 -3.82 -11.55
CA GLU A 247 11.91 -3.65 -11.23
C GLU A 247 12.73 -4.86 -11.73
N THR A 248 13.85 -4.60 -12.38
CA THR A 248 14.63 -5.55 -13.16
C THR A 248 15.07 -6.78 -12.38
N THR A 249 15.55 -6.56 -11.15
CA THR A 249 16.04 -7.61 -10.25
C THR A 249 14.88 -8.46 -9.76
N GLN A 250 13.83 -7.82 -9.25
CA GLN A 250 12.62 -8.46 -8.74
C GLN A 250 11.87 -9.21 -9.84
N ALA A 251 11.86 -8.69 -11.07
CA ALA A 251 11.30 -9.34 -12.24
C ALA A 251 11.96 -10.70 -12.54
N GLY A 252 13.23 -10.88 -12.16
CA GLY A 252 13.98 -12.14 -12.30
C GLY A 252 13.79 -13.12 -11.14
N SER A 253 13.03 -12.77 -10.10
CA SER A 253 12.78 -13.66 -8.97
C SER A 253 11.85 -14.82 -9.36
N LYS A 254 11.99 -15.96 -8.67
CA LYS A 254 11.28 -17.22 -8.98
C LYS A 254 9.75 -17.09 -9.05
N TYR A 255 9.17 -16.26 -8.18
CA TYR A 255 7.72 -16.10 -8.05
C TYR A 255 7.20 -14.80 -8.68
N SER A 256 8.05 -14.10 -9.43
CA SER A 256 7.68 -12.88 -10.13
C SER A 256 6.55 -13.15 -11.13
N GLN A 257 5.55 -12.28 -11.16
CA GLN A 257 4.48 -12.33 -12.16
C GLN A 257 4.93 -11.80 -13.53
N TYR A 258 6.15 -11.23 -13.66
CA TYR A 258 6.64 -10.67 -14.92
C TYR A 258 6.58 -11.64 -16.10
N GLN A 259 7.16 -12.84 -15.95
CA GLN A 259 7.20 -13.81 -17.05
C GLN A 259 5.80 -14.33 -17.37
N ARG A 260 4.97 -14.56 -16.34
CA ARG A 260 3.58 -14.97 -16.50
C ARG A 260 2.78 -13.96 -17.32
N LEU A 261 2.75 -12.69 -16.92
CA LEU A 261 2.01 -11.65 -17.65
C LEU A 261 2.53 -11.50 -19.09
N LYS A 262 3.86 -11.58 -19.28
CA LYS A 262 4.49 -11.52 -20.59
C LYS A 262 4.08 -12.70 -21.50
N ASP A 263 4.04 -13.92 -20.96
CA ASP A 263 3.69 -15.13 -21.73
C ASP A 263 2.22 -15.14 -22.16
N PHE A 264 1.36 -14.45 -21.42
CA PHE A 264 -0.04 -14.20 -21.80
C PHE A 264 -0.21 -13.01 -22.76
N GLY A 265 0.88 -12.37 -23.18
CA GLY A 265 0.87 -11.34 -24.22
C GLY A 265 0.64 -9.91 -23.72
N LEU A 266 0.68 -9.65 -22.41
CA LEU A 266 0.61 -8.28 -21.89
C LEU A 266 1.90 -7.51 -22.19
N ASP A 267 1.78 -6.21 -22.43
CA ASP A 267 2.91 -5.32 -22.67
C ASP A 267 3.59 -4.97 -21.33
N VAL A 268 4.49 -5.85 -20.90
CA VAL A 268 5.26 -5.66 -19.67
C VAL A 268 6.75 -5.57 -19.95
N LYS A 269 7.42 -4.65 -19.27
CA LYS A 269 8.85 -4.38 -19.38
C LYS A 269 9.53 -4.47 -18.02
N LYS A 270 10.83 -4.74 -18.06
CA LYS A 270 11.73 -4.45 -16.93
C LYS A 270 12.16 -3.00 -17.03
N ASP A 271 12.31 -2.33 -15.89
CA ASP A 271 12.81 -0.97 -15.83
C ASP A 271 14.27 -0.87 -16.33
N LYS A 272 14.80 0.36 -16.41
CA LYS A 272 16.16 0.65 -16.88
C LYS A 272 17.02 1.38 -15.84
N ASN A 273 16.50 1.60 -14.64
CA ASN A 273 17.27 2.25 -13.59
C ASN A 273 18.41 1.30 -13.17
N LYS A 274 19.64 1.84 -13.06
CA LYS A 274 20.81 1.07 -12.60
C LYS A 274 20.81 0.82 -11.09
N ARG A 275 19.92 1.48 -10.36
CA ARG A 275 19.54 1.16 -8.98
C ARG A 275 18.15 0.52 -9.02
N ASN A 276 17.17 1.06 -8.30
CA ASN A 276 15.84 0.46 -8.22
C ASN A 276 14.77 1.39 -8.78
N MET A 277 13.88 0.86 -9.61
CA MET A 277 12.52 1.38 -9.74
C MET A 277 11.71 0.86 -8.56
N HIS A 278 11.51 1.70 -7.55
CA HIS A 278 10.93 1.32 -6.25
C HIS A 278 9.49 1.84 -6.08
N HIS A 279 8.83 2.23 -7.18
CA HIS A 279 7.40 2.48 -7.18
C HIS A 279 6.61 1.21 -6.86
N LYS A 280 5.41 1.42 -6.32
CA LYS A 280 4.43 0.40 -5.98
C LYS A 280 3.07 0.99 -6.31
N ALA A 281 2.81 1.14 -7.60
CA ALA A 281 1.69 1.92 -8.07
C ALA A 281 0.91 1.24 -9.19
N PHE A 282 -0.41 1.36 -9.12
CA PHE A 282 -1.35 1.05 -10.19
C PHE A 282 -2.09 2.33 -10.57
N ILE A 283 -2.32 2.53 -11.86
CA ILE A 283 -2.99 3.70 -12.45
C ILE A 283 -4.12 3.14 -13.29
N ILE A 284 -5.36 3.47 -12.94
CA ILE A 284 -6.55 2.86 -13.52
C ILE A 284 -7.39 3.95 -14.18
N ASP A 285 -7.74 3.73 -15.44
CA ASP A 285 -8.60 4.58 -16.27
C ASP A 285 -8.23 6.08 -16.27
N ARG A 286 -6.94 6.38 -16.00
CA ARG A 286 -6.44 7.75 -15.84
C ARG A 286 -7.23 8.56 -14.78
N LYS A 287 -7.82 7.87 -13.80
CA LYS A 287 -8.70 8.45 -12.77
C LYS A 287 -8.34 8.00 -11.36
N ILE A 288 -7.81 6.79 -11.21
CA ILE A 288 -7.54 6.18 -9.91
C ILE A 288 -6.05 5.84 -9.83
N VAL A 289 -5.43 6.09 -8.68
CA VAL A 289 -4.07 5.65 -8.36
C VAL A 289 -4.08 4.87 -7.06
N LEU A 290 -3.50 3.69 -7.07
CA LEU A 290 -3.15 2.95 -5.87
C LEU A 290 -1.67 3.13 -5.63
N THR A 291 -1.25 3.51 -4.42
CA THR A 291 0.17 3.57 -4.04
C THR A 291 0.35 3.40 -2.53
N GLY A 292 1.59 3.34 -2.07
CA GLY A 292 1.94 3.22 -0.66
C GLY A 292 3.25 2.46 -0.47
N SER A 293 3.40 1.83 0.68
CA SER A 293 4.53 0.95 0.95
C SER A 293 4.31 -0.47 0.43
N PHE A 294 3.04 -0.84 0.23
CA PHE A 294 2.57 -2.17 -0.11
C PHE A 294 3.13 -2.72 -1.43
N ASN A 295 3.77 -3.89 -1.37
CA ASN A 295 4.11 -4.68 -2.56
C ASN A 295 3.04 -5.76 -2.80
N PRO A 296 2.52 -5.95 -4.03
CA PRO A 296 1.56 -7.01 -4.36
C PRO A 296 2.19 -8.40 -4.27
N THR A 297 2.33 -8.89 -3.04
CA THR A 297 3.05 -10.12 -2.66
C THR A 297 2.39 -10.76 -1.44
N GLY A 298 2.59 -12.06 -1.24
CA GLY A 298 2.06 -12.75 -0.06
C GLY A 298 2.55 -12.16 1.28
N SER A 299 3.80 -11.66 1.33
CA SER A 299 4.31 -11.00 2.54
C SER A 299 3.67 -9.63 2.77
N GLY A 300 3.53 -8.80 1.72
CA GLY A 300 2.86 -7.51 1.83
C GLY A 300 1.39 -7.63 2.22
N ASN A 301 0.73 -8.73 1.84
CA ASN A 301 -0.67 -8.99 2.15
C ASN A 301 -0.92 -9.46 3.58
N PHE A 302 -0.05 -10.32 4.11
CA PHE A 302 -0.38 -11.14 5.28
C PHE A 302 0.70 -11.17 6.36
N ARG A 303 1.83 -10.47 6.18
CA ARG A 303 2.99 -10.61 7.06
C ARG A 303 3.65 -9.30 7.45
N ASN A 304 3.81 -8.36 6.53
CA ASN A 304 4.43 -7.07 6.84
C ASN A 304 3.38 -6.07 7.31
N ASP A 305 3.79 -5.11 8.13
CA ASP A 305 3.05 -3.86 8.33
C ASP A 305 3.24 -2.99 7.09
N GLU A 306 2.16 -2.70 6.38
CA GLU A 306 2.17 -1.96 5.13
C GLU A 306 0.99 -0.99 5.08
N ASN A 307 1.04 0.02 4.21
CA ASN A 307 -0.12 0.84 3.90
C ASN A 307 -0.35 0.96 2.40
N ILE A 308 -1.62 1.14 2.07
CA ILE A 308 -2.09 1.49 0.73
C ILE A 308 -3.03 2.70 0.82
N ILE A 309 -2.93 3.56 -0.18
CA ILE A 309 -3.86 4.65 -0.43
C ILE A 309 -4.41 4.51 -1.85
N ILE A 310 -5.73 4.61 -2.00
CA ILE A 310 -6.43 4.60 -3.28
C ILE A 310 -7.00 6.01 -3.51
N ILE A 311 -6.49 6.67 -4.53
CA ILE A 311 -6.78 8.08 -4.81
C ILE A 311 -7.59 8.16 -6.09
N HIS A 312 -8.86 8.51 -5.98
CA HIS A 312 -9.75 8.81 -7.09
C HIS A 312 -9.65 10.29 -7.41
N ASN A 313 -8.68 10.64 -8.25
CA ASN A 313 -8.51 12.00 -8.73
C ASN A 313 -7.75 12.01 -10.06
N LYS A 314 -8.39 12.55 -11.10
CA LYS A 314 -7.82 12.61 -12.44
C LYS A 314 -6.48 13.36 -12.49
N ALA A 315 -6.33 14.46 -11.76
CA ALA A 315 -5.10 15.24 -11.80
C ALA A 315 -3.91 14.48 -11.18
N ILE A 316 -4.15 13.70 -10.12
CA ILE A 316 -3.14 12.83 -9.52
C ILE A 316 -2.83 11.64 -10.43
N ALA A 317 -3.85 11.02 -11.02
CA ALA A 317 -3.65 9.95 -12.01
C ALA A 317 -2.85 10.44 -13.22
N ASP A 318 -3.09 11.66 -13.71
CA ASP A 318 -2.30 12.27 -14.78
C ASP A 318 -0.82 12.46 -14.39
N LYS A 319 -0.53 12.84 -13.14
CA LYS A 319 0.86 12.95 -12.64
C LYS A 319 1.56 11.59 -12.64
N PHE A 320 0.90 10.55 -12.12
CA PHE A 320 1.46 9.19 -12.12
C PHE A 320 1.61 8.61 -13.53
N LEU A 321 0.67 8.89 -14.42
CA LEU A 321 0.78 8.52 -15.83
C LEU A 321 1.96 9.23 -16.51
N GLY A 322 2.21 10.50 -16.16
CA GLY A 322 3.39 11.22 -16.59
C GLY A 322 4.69 10.51 -16.17
N GLU A 323 4.78 10.11 -14.90
CA GLU A 323 5.95 9.34 -14.43
C GLU A 323 6.06 7.97 -15.11
N PHE A 324 4.94 7.24 -15.24
CA PHE A 324 4.91 5.97 -15.96
C PHE A 324 5.48 6.12 -17.36
N ASN A 325 5.04 7.14 -18.11
CA ASN A 325 5.52 7.39 -19.47
C ASN A 325 7.02 7.72 -19.51
N ILE A 326 7.56 8.41 -18.51
CA ILE A 326 9.00 8.68 -18.42
C ILE A 326 9.75 7.36 -18.24
N VAL A 327 9.39 6.55 -17.26
CA VAL A 327 10.04 5.27 -16.97
C VAL A 327 9.88 4.29 -18.13
N TRP A 328 8.71 4.27 -18.78
CA TRP A 328 8.38 3.39 -19.90
C TRP A 328 9.22 3.63 -21.16
N ASN A 329 9.56 4.90 -21.41
CA ASN A 329 10.27 5.35 -22.61
C ASN A 329 11.77 5.55 -22.39
N LEU A 330 12.32 5.15 -21.25
CA LEU A 330 13.77 5.08 -21.07
C LEU A 330 14.33 4.01 -22.04
N GLU A 331 15.19 4.43 -22.97
CA GLU A 331 15.90 3.55 -23.90
C GLU A 331 17.09 2.82 -23.24
#